data_AF-A0A6C0BGI2-F1
#
_entry.id   AF-A0A6C0BGI2-F1
#
_cell.length_a   1.000
_cell.length_b   1.000
_cell.length_c   1.000
_cell.angle_alpha   90.00
_cell.angle_beta   90.00
_cell.angle_gamma   90.00
#
_symmetry.space_group_name_H-M   'P 1'
#
loop_
_entity.id
_entity.type
_entity.pdbx_description
1 polymer ?
#
loop_
_entity_poly.entity_id
_entity_poly.type
_entity_poly.pdbx_seq_one_letter_code
_entity_poly.pdbx_strand_id
1 'polypeptide(L)'
;MGISGSKQSASSNVFEKELKGINIIINSILNTDDTFKNKNYNFLSHDVCNNYQVVLENELSKHLKVQLADFGSTLYLIPNNNKSDSKMKMTKSEICEKISSHYISILYIITLIKYIYDIENNGDRSFGGIIFRNIHIVDNMMKIMYCDTEQRDGSTQAKKHKMTLSTLDGFKFFSQFILDADEAKLFMRLMRAILARKPKGQIRTLICEAAKTQNITKEELNMLQTMYQRNYHEPFVCKKSPSNDASPVESPMTNSREIDTSVSIVKNNPILSKQFCPAIEEHSIYLNTKEGKMIKKLYDDMHARYRQNLERVYGILQSLVVKNGSEYVLRDIDSKVLNNIIQDTKVCVRRFYLQSILDFHHMLDTSKNIPHLKLNINQHGLF
;
A
#
# COMPACT_ATOMS: atom_id res chain seq x y z
N MET A 1 33.45 34.34 12.57
CA MET A 1 33.75 32.90 12.35
C MET A 1 32.44 32.17 12.38
N GLY A 2 32.00 31.66 11.24
CA GLY A 2 30.67 31.10 11.04
C GLY A 2 30.53 29.70 11.62
N ILE A 3 29.50 29.49 12.43
CA ILE A 3 29.09 28.16 12.87
C ILE A 3 28.13 27.63 11.80
N SER A 4 28.66 26.69 11.02
CA SER A 4 27.92 25.92 10.02
C SER A 4 26.78 25.17 10.68
N GLY A 5 25.56 25.41 10.19
CA GLY A 5 24.40 24.58 10.50
C GLY A 5 24.66 23.13 10.10
N SER A 6 24.65 22.22 11.07
CA SER A 6 24.63 20.80 10.80
C SER A 6 23.23 20.44 10.27
N LYS A 7 23.14 20.17 8.97
CA LYS A 7 22.05 19.41 8.36
C LYS A 7 21.97 18.04 9.03
N GLN A 8 21.16 17.88 10.08
CA GLN A 8 20.69 16.55 10.48
C GLN A 8 19.56 16.13 9.53
N SER A 9 19.99 15.64 8.37
CA SER A 9 19.20 14.80 7.48
C SER A 9 19.91 13.45 7.45
N ALA A 10 19.95 12.76 8.59
CA ALA A 10 20.31 11.35 8.57
C ALA A 10 19.13 10.62 7.91
N SER A 11 19.29 10.24 6.65
CA SER A 11 18.39 9.30 6.00
C SER A 11 18.44 8.01 6.83
N SER A 12 17.40 7.74 7.61
CA SER A 12 17.27 6.45 8.26
C SER A 12 16.95 5.46 7.15
N ASN A 13 17.94 4.70 6.68
CA ASN A 13 17.73 3.56 5.79
C ASN A 13 16.94 2.46 6.54
N VAL A 14 15.67 2.73 6.85
CA VAL A 14 14.90 1.98 7.85
C VAL A 14 14.77 0.50 7.45
N PHE A 15 14.68 0.22 6.14
CA PHE A 15 14.39 -1.11 5.60
C PHE A 15 15.25 -1.53 4.41
N GLU A 16 16.45 -0.96 4.28
CA GLU A 16 17.35 -1.21 3.14
C GLU A 16 17.61 -2.70 2.90
N LYS A 17 17.82 -3.48 3.96
CA LYS A 17 18.06 -4.92 3.85
C LYS A 17 16.84 -5.66 3.30
N GLU A 18 15.66 -5.38 3.83
CA GLU A 18 14.40 -6.00 3.42
C GLU A 18 14.00 -5.62 1.99
N LEU A 19 14.23 -4.36 1.59
CA LEU A 19 13.85 -3.85 0.27
C LEU A 19 14.84 -4.22 -0.84
N LYS A 20 16.07 -4.62 -0.52
CA LYS A 20 17.10 -4.97 -1.51
C LYS A 20 16.61 -5.99 -2.54
N GLY A 21 15.95 -7.06 -2.09
CA GLY A 21 15.44 -8.11 -2.99
C GLY A 21 14.33 -7.60 -3.93
N ILE A 22 13.43 -6.76 -3.40
CA ILE A 22 12.37 -6.11 -4.17
C ILE A 22 12.97 -5.15 -5.21
N ASN A 23 13.94 -4.34 -4.79
CA ASN A 23 14.63 -3.37 -5.64
C ASN A 23 15.35 -4.05 -6.82
N ILE A 24 16.01 -5.18 -6.59
CA ILE A 24 16.65 -5.96 -7.65
C ILE A 24 15.63 -6.41 -8.70
N ILE A 25 14.48 -6.97 -8.28
CA ILE A 25 13.44 -7.43 -9.21
C ILE A 25 12.89 -6.25 -10.00
N ILE A 26 12.45 -5.18 -9.32
CA ILE A 26 11.84 -4.01 -9.98
C ILE A 26 12.81 -3.40 -10.99
N ASN A 27 14.06 -3.14 -10.60
CA ASN A 27 15.05 -2.54 -11.50
C ASN A 27 15.52 -3.46 -12.61
N SER A 28 15.30 -4.77 -12.53
CA SER A 28 15.55 -5.66 -13.66
C SER A 28 14.44 -5.63 -14.71
N ILE A 29 13.24 -5.16 -14.35
CA ILE A 29 12.04 -5.21 -15.20
C ILE A 29 11.64 -3.82 -15.70
N LEU A 30 11.81 -2.79 -14.88
CA LEU A 30 11.42 -1.42 -15.19
C LEU A 30 12.61 -0.49 -15.42
N ASN A 31 12.42 0.42 -16.36
CA ASN A 31 13.26 1.62 -16.51
C ASN A 31 12.92 2.65 -15.42
N THR A 32 13.72 3.72 -15.35
CA THR A 32 13.48 4.83 -14.41
C THR A 32 12.20 5.62 -14.73
N ASP A 33 11.71 5.56 -15.97
CA ASP A 33 10.47 6.19 -16.43
C ASP A 33 9.23 5.29 -16.26
N ASP A 34 9.35 4.20 -15.48
CA ASP A 34 8.31 3.23 -15.21
C ASP A 34 7.77 2.51 -16.47
N THR A 35 8.59 2.39 -17.52
CA THR A 35 8.31 1.52 -18.67
C THR A 35 9.02 0.17 -18.53
N PHE A 36 8.56 -0.88 -19.21
CA PHE A 36 9.28 -2.16 -19.22
C PHE A 36 10.63 -2.02 -19.95
N LYS A 37 11.70 -2.55 -19.35
CA LYS A 37 13.04 -2.62 -19.97
C LYS A 37 13.02 -3.42 -21.27
N ASN A 38 12.37 -4.58 -21.23
CA ASN A 38 12.16 -5.38 -22.43
C ASN A 38 11.03 -4.74 -23.25
N LYS A 39 11.40 -4.15 -24.40
CA LYS A 39 10.49 -3.48 -25.32
C LYS A 39 9.37 -4.38 -25.83
N ASN A 40 9.56 -5.70 -25.84
CA ASN A 40 8.53 -6.65 -26.26
C ASN A 40 7.34 -6.70 -25.30
N TYR A 41 7.48 -6.25 -24.05
CA TYR A 41 6.36 -6.18 -23.09
C TYR A 41 5.59 -4.85 -23.19
N ASN A 42 6.14 -3.86 -23.88
CA ASN A 42 5.50 -2.56 -24.07
C ASN A 42 4.47 -2.64 -25.21
N PHE A 43 3.42 -3.45 -25.01
CA PHE A 43 2.23 -3.53 -25.88
C PHE A 43 1.37 -2.25 -25.82
N LEU A 44 1.96 -1.11 -25.48
CA LEU A 44 1.30 0.17 -25.23
C LEU A 44 0.97 0.95 -26.53
N SER A 45 1.43 0.47 -27.69
CA SER A 45 1.05 1.03 -28.99
C SER A 45 0.32 -0.01 -29.84
N HIS A 46 -0.74 0.42 -30.52
CA HIS A 46 -1.43 -0.38 -31.54
C HIS A 46 -0.46 -0.89 -32.63
N ASP A 47 0.68 -0.23 -32.81
CA ASP A 47 1.71 -0.56 -33.81
C ASP A 47 2.44 -1.88 -33.53
N VAL A 48 2.70 -2.21 -32.26
CA VAL A 48 3.27 -3.52 -31.90
C VAL A 48 2.30 -4.64 -32.26
N CYS A 49 1.00 -4.42 -32.07
CA CYS A 49 -0.07 -5.35 -32.40
C CYS A 49 -0.25 -5.56 -33.92
N ASN A 50 0.19 -4.61 -34.74
CA ASN A 50 0.16 -4.73 -36.20
C ASN A 50 1.21 -5.72 -36.73
N ASN A 51 2.25 -6.02 -35.96
CA ASN A 51 3.34 -6.92 -36.35
C ASN A 51 3.04 -8.41 -36.13
N TYR A 52 1.95 -8.74 -35.42
CA TYR A 52 1.59 -10.13 -35.08
C TYR A 52 0.21 -10.51 -35.66
N GLN A 53 0.12 -11.77 -36.09
CA GLN A 53 -1.06 -12.52 -36.49
C GLN A 53 -1.33 -13.55 -35.41
N VAL A 54 -2.58 -13.60 -34.93
CA VAL A 54 -2.96 -14.47 -33.83
C VAL A 54 -3.37 -15.82 -34.41
N VAL A 55 -2.81 -16.91 -33.89
CA VAL A 55 -3.21 -18.26 -34.28
C VAL A 55 -3.51 -19.08 -33.03
N LEU A 56 -4.69 -19.71 -33.03
CA LEU A 56 -5.11 -20.59 -31.94
C LEU A 56 -4.46 -21.97 -32.11
N GLU A 57 -4.17 -22.63 -30.99
CA GLU A 57 -3.54 -23.96 -30.98
C GLU A 57 -4.34 -25.01 -31.79
N ASN A 58 -5.67 -24.91 -31.74
CA ASN A 58 -6.59 -25.79 -32.47
C ASN A 58 -6.52 -25.62 -34.00
N GLU A 59 -6.01 -24.49 -34.50
CA GLU A 59 -5.76 -24.25 -35.93
C GLU A 59 -4.34 -24.69 -36.33
N LEU A 60 -3.35 -24.50 -35.45
CA LEU A 60 -1.97 -24.94 -35.66
C LEU A 60 -1.79 -26.46 -35.63
N SER A 61 -2.48 -27.15 -34.73
CA SER A 61 -2.43 -28.61 -34.57
C SER A 61 -2.89 -29.40 -35.80
N LYS A 62 -3.67 -28.78 -36.69
CA LYS A 62 -4.06 -29.37 -37.98
C LYS A 62 -2.93 -29.37 -39.02
N HIS A 63 -1.91 -28.54 -38.82
CA HIS A 63 -0.85 -28.28 -39.80
C HIS A 63 0.56 -28.63 -39.31
N LEU A 64 0.74 -28.88 -38.01
CA LEU A 64 2.02 -29.26 -37.42
C LEU A 64 2.01 -30.74 -37.01
N LYS A 65 3.07 -31.48 -37.39
CA LYS A 65 3.33 -32.86 -36.95
C LYS A 65 3.84 -32.96 -35.49
N VAL A 66 3.90 -31.84 -34.78
CA VAL A 66 4.43 -31.73 -33.42
C VAL A 66 3.29 -31.46 -32.46
N GLN A 67 3.23 -32.17 -31.34
CA GLN A 67 2.24 -31.93 -30.29
C GLN A 67 2.57 -30.60 -29.59
N LEU A 68 1.69 -29.61 -29.76
CA LEU A 68 1.83 -28.27 -29.16
C LEU A 68 1.49 -28.25 -27.65
N ALA A 69 0.97 -29.36 -27.12
CA ALA A 69 0.60 -29.53 -25.72
C ALA A 69 1.78 -29.30 -24.74
N ASP A 70 3.02 -29.50 -25.20
CA ASP A 70 4.23 -29.28 -24.40
C ASP A 70 4.52 -27.79 -24.13
N PHE A 71 3.87 -26.86 -24.84
CA PHE A 71 4.10 -25.41 -24.72
C PHE A 71 3.13 -24.68 -23.77
N GLY A 72 2.13 -25.39 -23.21
CA GLY A 72 1.28 -24.88 -22.12
C GLY A 72 0.45 -23.62 -22.42
N SER A 73 0.33 -23.23 -23.70
CA SER A 73 -0.23 -21.96 -24.14
C SER A 73 -1.33 -22.18 -25.18
N THR A 74 -2.54 -21.65 -24.95
CA THR A 74 -3.69 -21.79 -25.88
C THR A 74 -3.69 -20.78 -27.03
N LEU A 75 -2.76 -19.81 -27.02
CA LEU A 75 -2.71 -18.69 -27.96
C LEU A 75 -1.28 -18.42 -28.41
N TYR A 76 -1.05 -18.44 -29.73
CA TYR A 76 0.25 -18.19 -30.34
C TYR A 76 0.22 -16.88 -31.13
N LEU A 77 1.23 -16.03 -30.91
CA LEU A 77 1.45 -14.80 -31.67
C LEU A 77 2.49 -15.10 -32.76
N ILE A 78 2.07 -15.16 -34.03
CA ILE A 78 2.95 -15.42 -35.18
C ILE A 78 3.21 -14.09 -35.90
N PRO A 79 4.46 -13.71 -36.21
CA PRO A 79 4.74 -12.51 -37.01
C PRO A 79 4.03 -12.54 -38.37
N ASN A 80 3.44 -11.42 -38.77
CA ASN A 80 2.40 -11.35 -39.79
C ASN A 80 2.87 -11.78 -41.20
N ASN A 81 2.20 -12.78 -41.79
CA ASN A 81 2.08 -12.96 -43.23
C ASN A 81 0.58 -13.03 -43.55
N ASN A 82 0.01 -11.86 -43.84
CA ASN A 82 -1.39 -11.60 -44.14
C ASN A 82 -2.14 -12.79 -44.77
N LYS A 83 -3.08 -13.35 -44.01
CA LYS A 83 -4.30 -14.05 -44.45
C LYS A 83 -5.05 -14.54 -43.20
N SER A 84 -6.09 -13.83 -42.75
CA SER A 84 -7.03 -14.40 -41.78
C SER A 84 -8.32 -14.75 -42.52
N ASP A 85 -8.62 -16.03 -42.59
CA ASP A 85 -9.88 -16.56 -43.09
C ASP A 85 -10.61 -17.29 -41.95
N SER A 86 -11.83 -16.84 -41.68
CA SER A 86 -12.95 -17.56 -41.04
C SER A 86 -12.86 -18.06 -39.57
N LYS A 87 -13.91 -17.72 -38.80
CA LYS A 87 -14.42 -18.35 -37.55
C LYS A 87 -13.88 -17.93 -36.16
N MET A 88 -13.33 -16.73 -36.00
CA MET A 88 -13.13 -16.15 -34.66
C MET A 88 -14.28 -15.19 -34.29
N LYS A 89 -14.92 -15.38 -33.12
CA LYS A 89 -15.98 -14.49 -32.60
C LYS A 89 -15.47 -13.13 -32.08
N MET A 90 -14.15 -12.97 -31.93
CA MET A 90 -13.50 -11.74 -31.46
C MET A 90 -12.64 -11.14 -32.56
N THR A 91 -12.68 -9.82 -32.67
CA THR A 91 -11.88 -9.03 -33.61
C THR A 91 -10.43 -8.92 -33.14
N LYS A 92 -9.49 -8.66 -34.08
CA LYS A 92 -8.08 -8.39 -33.77
C LYS A 92 -7.94 -7.26 -32.72
N SER A 93 -8.77 -6.22 -32.82
CA SER A 93 -8.77 -5.09 -31.90
C SER A 93 -9.09 -5.51 -30.47
N GLU A 94 -10.12 -6.33 -30.27
CA GLU A 94 -10.53 -6.82 -28.94
C GLU A 94 -9.44 -7.71 -28.29
N ILE A 95 -8.72 -8.49 -29.08
CA ILE A 95 -7.62 -9.33 -28.59
C ILE A 95 -6.42 -8.45 -28.19
N CYS A 96 -6.09 -7.46 -29.02
CA CYS A 96 -5.03 -6.49 -28.71
C CYS A 96 -5.33 -5.69 -27.44
N GLU A 97 -6.57 -5.26 -27.25
CA GLU A 97 -7.00 -4.58 -26.03
C GLU A 97 -6.82 -5.47 -24.79
N LYS A 98 -7.18 -6.76 -24.89
CA LYS A 98 -6.98 -7.72 -23.80
C LYS A 98 -5.51 -7.94 -23.45
N ILE A 99 -4.64 -8.11 -24.44
CA ILE A 99 -3.20 -8.27 -24.24
C ILE A 99 -2.61 -7.00 -23.62
N SER A 100 -2.94 -5.83 -24.19
CA SER A 100 -2.45 -4.54 -23.70
C SER A 100 -2.89 -4.31 -22.25
N SER A 101 -4.17 -4.52 -21.95
CA SER A 101 -4.74 -4.41 -20.61
C SER A 101 -4.05 -5.36 -19.60
N HIS A 102 -3.70 -6.57 -20.03
CA HIS A 102 -2.98 -7.54 -19.22
C HIS A 102 -1.58 -7.01 -18.82
N TYR A 103 -0.78 -6.56 -19.77
CA TYR A 103 0.55 -6.01 -19.50
C TYR A 103 0.51 -4.67 -18.75
N ILE A 104 -0.47 -3.81 -19.05
CA ILE A 104 -0.71 -2.56 -18.29
C ILE A 104 -1.01 -2.88 -16.84
N SER A 105 -1.82 -3.90 -16.56
CA SER A 105 -2.14 -4.31 -15.18
C SER A 105 -0.90 -4.79 -14.43
N ILE A 106 -0.03 -5.57 -15.07
CA ILE A 106 1.27 -5.97 -14.50
C ILE A 106 2.13 -4.74 -14.21
N LEU A 107 2.23 -3.82 -15.18
CA LEU A 107 3.01 -2.59 -15.04
C LEU A 107 2.52 -1.76 -13.85
N TYR A 108 1.20 -1.60 -13.73
CA TYR A 108 0.56 -0.88 -12.65
C TYR A 108 0.86 -1.51 -11.28
N ILE A 109 0.84 -2.85 -11.15
CA ILE A 109 1.19 -3.52 -9.89
C ILE A 109 2.65 -3.24 -9.50
N ILE A 110 3.59 -3.41 -10.43
CA ILE A 110 5.03 -3.23 -10.14
C ILE A 110 5.32 -1.76 -9.80
N THR A 111 4.74 -0.84 -10.56
CA THR A 111 4.87 0.61 -10.36
C THR A 111 4.25 1.04 -9.03
N LEU A 112 3.07 0.52 -8.69
CA LEU A 112 2.43 0.74 -7.40
C LEU A 112 3.34 0.32 -6.24
N ILE A 113 3.93 -0.88 -6.31
CA ILE A 113 4.85 -1.38 -5.29
C ILE A 113 6.08 -0.47 -5.18
N LYS A 114 6.66 -0.07 -6.31
CA LYS A 114 7.81 0.85 -6.36
C LYS A 114 7.54 2.13 -5.56
N TYR A 115 6.37 2.75 -5.76
CA TYR A 115 6.02 4.02 -5.12
C TYR A 115 5.54 3.88 -3.67
N ILE A 116 4.63 2.95 -3.37
CA ILE A 116 4.05 2.81 -2.03
C ILE A 116 5.10 2.45 -0.98
N TYR A 117 6.05 1.61 -1.36
CA TYR A 117 7.14 1.18 -0.49
C TYR A 117 8.41 2.01 -0.67
N ASP A 118 8.38 3.04 -1.52
CA ASP A 118 9.47 3.98 -1.76
C ASP A 118 10.82 3.28 -1.95
N ILE A 119 10.84 2.36 -2.93
CA ILE A 119 11.95 1.42 -3.14
C ILE A 119 13.26 2.15 -3.46
N GLU A 120 13.19 3.28 -4.17
CA GLU A 120 14.35 4.08 -4.56
C GLU A 120 15.03 4.78 -3.38
N ASN A 121 14.30 5.07 -2.30
CA ASN A 121 14.85 5.70 -1.10
C ASN A 121 14.80 4.77 0.12
N ASN A 122 14.90 3.44 -0.09
CA ASN A 122 14.92 2.43 0.98
C ASN A 122 13.74 2.53 1.95
N GLY A 123 12.58 2.94 1.46
CA GLY A 123 11.35 3.05 2.23
C GLY A 123 11.28 4.28 3.13
N ASP A 124 12.24 5.21 3.08
CA ASP A 124 12.31 6.37 3.98
C ASP A 124 11.03 7.23 3.91
N ARG A 125 10.55 7.54 2.71
CA ARG A 125 9.34 8.34 2.44
C ARG A 125 8.07 7.51 2.34
N SER A 126 8.18 6.18 2.34
CA SER A 126 7.01 5.31 2.43
C SER A 126 6.21 5.64 3.70
N PHE A 127 4.92 5.29 3.68
CA PHE A 127 4.06 5.51 4.83
C PHE A 127 4.56 4.81 6.12
N GLY A 128 5.17 3.64 5.96
CA GLY A 128 5.85 2.90 7.03
C GLY A 128 7.09 3.65 7.50
N GLY A 129 7.97 4.07 6.59
CA GLY A 129 9.16 4.87 6.92
C GLY A 129 8.82 6.15 7.69
N ILE A 130 7.77 6.87 7.28
CA ILE A 130 7.23 8.00 8.04
C ILE A 130 6.89 7.58 9.48
N ILE A 131 6.15 6.49 9.67
CA ILE A 131 5.75 6.01 11.00
C ILE A 131 6.97 5.59 11.85
N PHE A 132 7.92 4.84 11.29
CA PHE A 132 9.11 4.42 12.04
C PHE A 132 10.05 5.57 12.37
N ARG A 133 10.12 6.62 11.53
CA ARG A 133 10.86 7.85 11.85
C ARG A 133 10.31 8.62 13.02
N ASN A 134 9.06 8.39 13.40
CA ASN A 134 8.49 8.95 14.62
C ASN A 134 8.92 8.16 15.88
N ILE A 135 9.77 7.13 15.76
CA ILE A 135 10.17 6.27 16.87
C ILE A 135 11.70 6.11 16.87
N HIS A 136 12.35 6.51 17.95
CA HIS A 136 13.79 6.40 18.12
C HIS A 136 14.13 5.54 19.33
N ILE A 137 15.12 4.67 19.20
CA ILE A 137 15.67 3.90 20.31
C ILE A 137 17.15 4.22 20.41
N VAL A 138 17.55 4.88 21.50
CA VAL A 138 18.94 5.28 21.78
C VAL A 138 19.22 5.02 23.26
N ASP A 139 20.34 4.37 23.58
CA ASP A 139 20.81 4.13 24.95
C ASP A 139 19.73 3.58 25.92
N ASN A 140 19.02 2.54 25.50
CA ASN A 140 17.89 1.93 26.24
C ASN A 140 16.72 2.88 26.54
N MET A 141 16.62 4.04 25.89
CA MET A 141 15.42 4.85 25.86
C MET A 141 14.73 4.74 24.51
N MET A 142 13.42 4.59 24.54
CA MET A 142 12.57 4.79 23.38
C MET A 142 11.91 6.17 23.45
N LYS A 143 11.97 6.90 22.35
CA LYS A 143 11.31 8.19 22.14
C LYS A 143 10.27 8.03 21.05
N ILE A 144 9.01 8.34 21.36
CA ILE A 144 7.90 8.31 20.41
C ILE A 144 7.47 9.76 20.17
N MET A 145 7.71 10.25 18.96
CA MET A 145 7.28 11.57 18.50
C MET A 145 5.87 11.48 17.93
N TYR A 146 5.02 12.46 18.23
CA TYR A 146 3.66 12.51 17.72
C TYR A 146 3.18 13.95 17.61
N CYS A 147 2.11 14.16 16.85
CA CYS A 147 1.45 15.46 16.78
C CYS A 147 0.42 15.59 17.90
N ASP A 148 0.58 16.53 18.82
CA ASP A 148 -0.35 16.76 19.94
C ASP A 148 -1.51 17.72 19.59
N THR A 149 -1.48 18.26 18.37
CA THR A 149 -2.58 19.03 17.78
C THR A 149 -3.13 18.33 16.53
N GLU A 150 -4.30 18.78 16.06
CA GLU A 150 -4.81 18.37 14.74
C GLU A 150 -3.82 18.76 13.64
N GLN A 151 -3.54 17.86 12.70
CA GLN A 151 -2.67 18.17 11.56
C GLN A 151 -3.48 18.81 10.43
N ARG A 152 -3.04 19.99 9.99
CA ARG A 152 -3.80 20.88 9.09
C ARG A 152 -2.91 21.39 7.97
N ASP A 153 -3.47 21.51 6.77
CA ASP A 153 -2.79 22.20 5.66
C ASP A 153 -2.72 23.71 5.94
N GLY A 154 -1.50 24.26 5.95
CA GLY A 154 -1.24 25.68 6.21
C GLY A 154 -1.41 26.57 4.97
N SER A 155 -1.69 26.00 3.79
CA SER A 155 -1.53 26.70 2.51
C SER A 155 -2.70 27.57 2.03
N THR A 156 -3.88 27.63 2.67
CA THR A 156 -4.99 28.50 2.18
C THR A 156 -5.96 29.04 3.24
N GLN A 157 -6.39 30.30 3.06
CA GLN A 157 -7.39 31.06 3.84
C GLN A 157 -8.85 30.58 3.69
N ALA A 158 -9.11 29.37 3.17
CA ALA A 158 -10.48 28.88 2.97
C ALA A 158 -10.80 27.70 3.90
N LYS A 159 -12.00 27.75 4.49
CA LYS A 159 -12.57 26.75 5.40
C LYS A 159 -12.51 25.33 4.82
N LYS A 160 -11.46 24.56 5.16
CA LYS A 160 -11.44 23.10 5.43
C LYS A 160 -9.99 22.67 5.71
N HIS A 161 -9.62 22.68 7.00
CA HIS A 161 -8.31 22.31 7.52
C HIS A 161 -7.98 20.80 7.42
N LYS A 162 -8.12 20.19 6.25
CA LYS A 162 -7.87 18.75 6.06
C LYS A 162 -6.54 18.53 5.37
N MET A 163 -5.75 17.59 5.86
CA MET A 163 -4.58 17.08 5.15
C MET A 163 -5.05 16.21 3.98
N THR A 164 -4.36 16.23 2.85
CA THR A 164 -4.61 15.27 1.77
C THR A 164 -3.61 14.12 1.84
N LEU A 165 -4.11 12.88 1.76
CA LEU A 165 -3.23 11.71 1.66
C LEU A 165 -2.67 11.52 0.25
N SER A 166 -3.16 12.26 -0.74
CA SER A 166 -2.67 12.17 -2.12
C SER A 166 -1.23 12.66 -2.31
N THR A 167 -0.67 13.37 -1.32
CA THR A 167 0.76 13.74 -1.29
C THR A 167 1.67 12.58 -0.91
N LEU A 168 1.13 11.43 -0.49
CA LEU A 168 1.90 10.21 -0.27
C LEU A 168 2.08 9.49 -1.61
N ASP A 169 3.33 9.17 -1.93
CA ASP A 169 3.68 8.52 -3.19
C ASP A 169 2.93 7.19 -3.35
N GLY A 170 2.37 6.98 -4.55
CA GLY A 170 1.57 5.80 -4.87
C GLY A 170 0.16 5.76 -4.25
N PHE A 171 -0.19 6.62 -3.28
CA PHE A 171 -1.52 6.59 -2.64
C PHE A 171 -2.64 6.97 -3.62
N LYS A 172 -2.46 8.07 -4.35
CA LYS A 172 -3.42 8.50 -5.38
C LYS A 172 -3.57 7.42 -6.44
N PHE A 173 -2.44 6.87 -6.89
CA PHE A 173 -2.42 5.80 -7.88
C PHE A 173 -3.19 4.55 -7.42
N PHE A 174 -2.95 4.11 -6.18
CA PHE A 174 -3.68 3.02 -5.55
C PHE A 174 -5.19 3.26 -5.52
N SER A 175 -5.60 4.39 -4.93
CA SER A 175 -7.00 4.70 -4.68
C SER A 175 -7.82 4.96 -5.95
N GLN A 176 -7.18 5.39 -7.04
CA GLN A 176 -7.86 5.78 -8.28
C GLN A 176 -7.78 4.74 -9.40
N PHE A 177 -6.69 3.97 -9.47
CA PHE A 177 -6.43 3.09 -10.62
C PHE A 177 -6.37 1.60 -10.27
N ILE A 178 -6.08 1.25 -9.01
CA ILE A 178 -5.99 -0.15 -8.57
C ILE A 178 -7.29 -0.59 -7.91
N LEU A 179 -7.84 0.27 -7.05
CA LEU A 179 -9.10 0.01 -6.38
C LEU A 179 -10.29 0.35 -7.28
N ASP A 180 -11.35 -0.45 -7.21
CA ASP A 180 -12.64 -0.02 -7.72
C ASP A 180 -13.25 1.08 -6.82
N ALA A 181 -14.35 1.69 -7.28
CA ALA A 181 -14.92 2.85 -6.61
C ALA A 181 -15.40 2.53 -5.18
N ASP A 182 -15.96 1.35 -4.94
CA ASP A 182 -16.53 0.99 -3.65
C ASP A 182 -15.45 0.51 -2.68
N GLU A 183 -14.46 -0.22 -3.20
CA GLU A 183 -13.20 -0.54 -2.56
C GLU A 183 -12.46 0.71 -2.07
N ALA A 184 -12.32 1.73 -2.93
CA ALA A 184 -11.63 2.97 -2.61
C ALA A 184 -12.38 3.79 -1.56
N LYS A 185 -13.72 3.88 -1.69
CA LYS A 185 -14.58 4.53 -0.68
C LYS A 185 -14.44 3.87 0.69
N LEU A 186 -14.49 2.54 0.74
CA LEU A 186 -14.35 1.80 1.98
C LEU A 186 -12.96 2.01 2.61
N PHE A 187 -11.90 1.86 1.80
CA PHE A 187 -10.53 2.08 2.27
C PHE A 187 -10.37 3.48 2.85
N MET A 188 -10.90 4.51 2.18
CA MET A 188 -10.87 5.88 2.68
C MET A 188 -11.74 6.10 3.93
N ARG A 189 -12.91 5.47 4.05
CA ARG A 189 -13.73 5.52 5.28
C ARG A 189 -12.97 4.94 6.47
N LEU A 190 -12.28 3.81 6.28
CA LEU A 190 -11.46 3.18 7.32
C LEU A 190 -10.24 4.05 7.69
N MET A 191 -9.49 4.55 6.70
CA MET A 191 -8.36 5.46 6.93
C MET A 191 -8.79 6.71 7.71
N ARG A 192 -9.91 7.34 7.33
CA ARG A 192 -10.47 8.48 8.04
C ARG A 192 -10.87 8.12 9.47
N ALA A 193 -11.53 6.99 9.68
CA ALA A 193 -11.97 6.57 11.00
C ALA A 193 -10.77 6.33 11.95
N ILE A 194 -9.71 5.69 11.44
CA ILE A 194 -8.47 5.43 12.20
C ILE A 194 -7.72 6.73 12.48
N LEU A 195 -7.46 7.57 11.48
CA LEU A 195 -6.75 8.84 11.66
C LEU A 195 -7.53 9.86 12.51
N ALA A 196 -8.87 9.81 12.48
CA ALA A 196 -9.72 10.57 13.39
C ALA A 196 -9.88 9.92 14.77
N ARG A 197 -9.20 8.78 15.01
CA ARG A 197 -9.22 7.99 16.25
C ARG A 197 -10.64 7.72 16.75
N LYS A 198 -11.54 7.36 15.83
CA LYS A 198 -12.95 7.06 16.14
C LYS A 198 -13.06 5.91 17.15
N PRO A 199 -14.14 5.88 17.97
CA PRO A 199 -14.37 4.77 18.88
C PRO A 199 -14.34 3.42 18.16
N LYS A 200 -13.73 2.40 18.78
CA LYS A 200 -13.62 1.04 18.24
C LYS A 200 -14.96 0.49 17.72
N GLY A 201 -16.07 0.80 18.38
CA GLY A 201 -17.41 0.42 17.94
C GLY A 201 -17.77 0.90 16.53
N GLN A 202 -17.36 2.12 16.14
CA GLN A 202 -17.59 2.66 14.79
C GLN A 202 -16.70 1.98 13.76
N ILE A 203 -15.43 1.71 14.08
CA ILE A 203 -14.51 0.98 13.21
C ILE A 203 -15.04 -0.44 12.96
N ARG A 204 -15.54 -1.11 14.00
CA ARG A 204 -16.19 -2.42 13.88
C ARG A 204 -17.40 -2.35 12.96
N THR A 205 -18.26 -1.34 13.11
CA THR A 205 -19.44 -1.16 12.24
C THR A 205 -19.04 -1.01 10.78
N LEU A 206 -18.01 -0.20 10.48
CA LEU A 206 -17.50 -0.03 9.11
C LEU A 206 -17.02 -1.35 8.50
N ILE A 207 -16.26 -2.16 9.25
CA ILE A 207 -15.79 -3.48 8.79
C ILE A 207 -16.99 -4.42 8.57
N CYS A 208 -17.99 -4.39 9.45
CA CYS A 208 -19.19 -5.21 9.32
C CYS A 208 -20.09 -4.79 8.14
N GLU A 209 -20.19 -3.50 7.84
CA GLU A 209 -20.89 -3.00 6.65
C GLU A 209 -20.23 -3.53 5.38
N ALA A 210 -18.89 -3.43 5.29
CA ALA A 210 -18.13 -3.95 4.17
C ALA A 210 -18.32 -5.45 3.94
N ALA A 211 -18.36 -6.23 5.02
CA ALA A 211 -18.59 -7.67 4.96
C ALA A 211 -20.00 -8.01 4.43
N LYS A 212 -21.01 -7.18 4.74
CA LYS A 212 -22.40 -7.38 4.29
C LYS A 212 -22.59 -7.03 2.82
N THR A 213 -21.93 -5.97 2.34
CA THR A 213 -22.06 -5.53 0.95
C THR A 213 -21.23 -6.36 -0.02
N GLN A 214 -20.43 -7.33 0.47
CA GLN A 214 -19.48 -8.13 -0.31
C GLN A 214 -18.42 -7.29 -1.05
N ASN A 215 -18.15 -6.08 -0.56
CA ASN A 215 -17.15 -5.18 -1.16
C ASN A 215 -15.70 -5.57 -0.80
N ILE A 216 -15.51 -6.65 -0.04
CA ILE A 216 -14.21 -7.14 0.41
C ILE A 216 -14.16 -8.67 0.34
N THR A 217 -12.98 -9.21 0.09
CA THR A 217 -12.75 -10.66 0.03
C THR A 217 -12.75 -11.28 1.44
N LYS A 218 -12.88 -12.62 1.52
CA LYS A 218 -12.76 -13.34 2.81
C LYS A 218 -11.41 -13.12 3.47
N GLU A 219 -10.33 -13.09 2.68
CA GLU A 219 -8.99 -12.82 3.19
C GLU A 219 -8.89 -11.40 3.76
N GLU A 220 -9.43 -10.42 3.04
CA GLU A 220 -9.46 -9.04 3.50
C GLU A 220 -10.26 -8.87 4.80
N LEU A 221 -11.43 -9.51 4.88
CA LEU A 221 -12.22 -9.49 6.11
C LEU A 221 -11.43 -10.09 7.27
N ASN A 222 -10.77 -11.23 7.08
CA ASN A 222 -9.95 -11.85 8.10
C ASN A 222 -8.78 -10.94 8.55
N MET A 223 -8.15 -10.25 7.59
CA MET A 223 -7.12 -9.26 7.85
C MET A 223 -7.63 -8.11 8.74
N LEU A 224 -8.77 -7.50 8.36
CA LEU A 224 -9.39 -6.41 9.13
C LEU A 224 -9.83 -6.87 10.54
N GLN A 225 -10.39 -8.07 10.66
CA GLN A 225 -10.79 -8.66 11.93
C GLN A 225 -9.59 -8.90 12.85
N THR A 226 -8.53 -9.51 12.33
CA THR A 226 -7.29 -9.76 13.07
C THR A 226 -6.68 -8.46 13.57
N MET A 227 -6.66 -7.43 12.72
CA MET A 227 -6.18 -6.09 13.08
C MET A 227 -7.02 -5.45 14.18
N TYR A 228 -8.34 -5.54 14.08
CA TYR A 228 -9.26 -5.02 15.09
C TYR A 228 -9.05 -5.72 16.45
N GLN A 229 -9.09 -7.05 16.47
CA GLN A 229 -8.97 -7.84 17.70
C GLN A 229 -7.65 -7.57 18.42
N ARG A 230 -6.55 -7.45 17.66
CA ARG A 230 -5.23 -7.17 18.22
C ARG A 230 -5.15 -5.78 18.86
N ASN A 231 -5.60 -4.75 18.15
CA ASN A 231 -5.43 -3.36 18.62
C ASN A 231 -6.42 -2.96 19.71
N TYR A 232 -7.59 -3.62 19.78
CA TYR A 232 -8.63 -3.30 20.76
C TYR A 232 -8.83 -4.36 21.84
N HIS A 233 -8.09 -5.49 21.78
CA HIS A 233 -8.17 -6.62 22.71
C HIS A 233 -9.60 -7.14 22.95
N GLU A 234 -10.42 -7.15 21.89
CA GLU A 234 -11.82 -7.59 21.95
C GLU A 234 -12.15 -8.57 20.82
N PRO A 235 -13.03 -9.56 21.06
CA PRO A 235 -13.52 -10.41 19.99
C PRO A 235 -14.28 -9.58 18.96
N PHE A 236 -13.95 -9.78 17.69
CA PHE A 236 -14.69 -9.19 16.58
C PHE A 236 -16.00 -9.95 16.38
N VAL A 237 -17.12 -9.30 16.70
CA VAL A 237 -18.46 -9.82 16.44
C VAL A 237 -19.28 -8.73 15.78
N CYS A 238 -19.81 -8.99 14.59
CA CYS A 238 -20.78 -8.12 13.98
C CYS A 238 -22.10 -8.20 14.75
N LYS A 239 -22.30 -7.27 15.68
CA LYS A 239 -23.59 -7.11 16.33
C LYS A 239 -24.63 -6.78 15.27
N LYS A 240 -25.78 -7.46 15.29
CA LYS A 240 -26.96 -6.97 14.56
C LYS A 240 -27.25 -5.58 15.16
N SER A 241 -27.18 -4.53 14.36
CA SER A 241 -27.53 -3.20 14.82
C SER A 241 -28.95 -3.25 15.40
N PRO A 242 -29.21 -2.63 16.57
CA PRO A 242 -30.56 -2.18 16.85
C PRO A 242 -30.93 -1.26 15.70
N SER A 243 -32.02 -1.57 15.01
CA SER A 243 -32.70 -0.57 14.18
C SER A 243 -32.98 0.63 15.09
N ASN A 244 -32.59 1.82 14.63
CA ASN A 244 -32.76 3.13 15.28
C ASN A 244 -31.51 3.62 16.02
N ASP A 245 -30.63 4.28 15.28
CA ASP A 245 -30.26 5.66 15.60
C ASP A 245 -29.66 6.33 14.36
N ALA A 246 -30.07 7.58 14.15
CA ALA A 246 -29.85 8.35 12.94
C ALA A 246 -28.39 8.35 12.48
N SER A 247 -28.13 7.74 11.32
CA SER A 247 -26.93 8.06 10.55
C SER A 247 -27.04 9.52 10.10
N PRO A 248 -25.96 10.31 10.17
CA PRO A 248 -25.95 11.59 9.48
C PRO A 248 -26.19 11.30 8.00
N VAL A 249 -27.21 11.95 7.44
CA VAL A 249 -27.54 11.90 6.02
C VAL A 249 -26.31 12.38 5.24
N GLU A 250 -25.53 11.45 4.69
CA GLU A 250 -24.54 11.77 3.67
C GLU A 250 -25.30 12.18 2.40
N SER A 251 -25.01 13.38 1.89
CA SER A 251 -25.61 13.93 0.67
C SER A 251 -25.47 12.97 -0.52
N PRO A 252 -26.43 12.97 -1.46
CA PRO A 252 -26.34 12.17 -2.66
C PRO A 252 -25.11 12.60 -3.47
N MET A 253 -24.09 11.74 -3.52
CA MET A 253 -22.86 12.03 -4.25
C MET A 253 -22.94 11.52 -5.69
N THR A 254 -22.60 12.44 -6.59
CA THR A 254 -22.43 12.35 -8.03
C THR A 254 -21.43 11.26 -8.46
N ASN A 255 -21.63 10.71 -9.66
CA ASN A 255 -20.83 9.67 -10.34
C ASN A 255 -19.36 10.06 -10.68
N SER A 256 -18.69 10.87 -9.87
CA SER A 256 -17.27 11.19 -10.10
C SER A 256 -16.37 10.06 -9.59
N ARG A 257 -15.51 9.53 -10.46
CA ARG A 257 -14.41 8.60 -10.10
C ARG A 257 -13.40 9.21 -9.11
N GLU A 258 -13.44 10.52 -8.88
CA GLU A 258 -12.50 11.19 -8.02
C GLU A 258 -12.82 10.96 -6.54
N ILE A 259 -12.01 10.12 -5.90
CA ILE A 259 -12.10 9.83 -4.47
C ILE A 259 -11.51 10.99 -3.68
N ASP A 260 -12.32 11.63 -2.83
CA ASP A 260 -11.80 12.62 -1.87
C ASP A 260 -10.76 11.96 -0.96
N THR A 261 -9.51 12.41 -1.06
CA THR A 261 -8.38 11.94 -0.24
C THR A 261 -8.11 12.85 0.96
N SER A 262 -8.97 13.85 1.19
CA SER A 262 -8.86 14.78 2.31
C SER A 262 -9.31 14.13 3.61
N VAL A 263 -8.47 14.25 4.63
CA VAL A 263 -8.64 13.65 5.95
C VAL A 263 -8.38 14.69 7.05
N SER A 264 -9.21 14.68 8.09
CA SER A 264 -8.91 15.40 9.34
C SER A 264 -8.13 14.43 10.22
N ILE A 265 -6.91 14.82 10.58
CA ILE A 265 -6.01 14.00 11.39
C ILE A 265 -5.95 14.64 12.76
N VAL A 266 -6.60 14.00 13.74
CA VAL A 266 -6.66 14.54 15.10
C VAL A 266 -5.32 14.41 15.82
N LYS A 267 -5.20 14.99 17.01
CA LYS A 267 -4.03 14.82 17.87
C LYS A 267 -3.73 13.35 18.21
N ASN A 268 -2.53 13.10 18.71
CA ASN A 268 -1.98 11.78 19.03
C ASN A 268 -1.88 10.86 17.81
N ASN A 269 -1.50 11.41 16.67
CA ASN A 269 -1.18 10.70 15.44
C ASN A 269 0.33 10.84 15.13
N PRO A 270 0.91 9.93 14.33
CA PRO A 270 2.28 10.10 13.85
C PRO A 270 2.39 11.41 13.07
N ILE A 271 3.55 12.05 13.12
CA ILE A 271 3.83 13.26 12.35
C ILE A 271 3.96 12.83 10.90
N LEU A 272 2.91 13.04 10.09
CA LEU A 272 2.93 12.67 8.68
C LEU A 272 3.71 13.69 7.84
N SER A 273 3.67 14.95 8.25
CA SER A 273 4.54 16.00 7.74
C SER A 273 4.75 17.06 8.81
N LYS A 274 6.01 17.47 9.04
CA LYS A 274 6.35 18.48 10.04
C LYS A 274 5.66 19.82 9.77
N GLN A 275 5.47 20.18 8.50
CA GLN A 275 4.82 21.43 8.11
C GLN A 275 3.34 21.50 8.49
N PHE A 276 2.70 20.34 8.71
CA PHE A 276 1.29 20.22 9.04
C PHE A 276 1.07 19.88 10.51
N CYS A 277 2.13 19.80 11.32
CA CYS A 277 2.04 19.51 12.74
C CYS A 277 2.52 20.70 13.59
N PRO A 278 1.60 21.57 14.06
CA PRO A 278 1.95 22.76 14.83
C PRO A 278 2.62 22.46 16.18
N ALA A 279 2.22 21.37 16.85
CA ALA A 279 2.76 20.97 18.14
C ALA A 279 3.26 19.53 18.08
N ILE A 280 4.59 19.39 18.07
CA ILE A 280 5.29 18.11 18.13
C ILE A 280 5.63 17.82 19.59
N GLU A 281 5.19 16.67 20.08
CA GLU A 281 5.50 16.18 21.42
C GLU A 281 6.37 14.93 21.35
N GLU A 282 7.22 14.74 22.36
CA GLU A 282 8.10 13.58 22.50
C GLU A 282 7.74 12.82 23.78
N HIS A 283 7.43 11.52 23.64
CA HIS A 283 7.20 10.63 24.76
C HIS A 283 8.39 9.71 24.99
N SER A 284 9.09 9.89 26.11
CA SER A 284 10.32 9.13 26.45
C SER A 284 10.05 8.01 27.45
N ILE A 285 10.61 6.82 27.19
CA ILE A 285 10.37 5.59 27.96
C ILE A 285 11.69 4.85 28.16
N TYR A 286 12.03 4.53 29.41
CA TYR A 286 13.17 3.65 29.71
C TYR A 286 12.80 2.18 29.44
N LEU A 287 13.56 1.52 28.56
CA LEU A 287 13.28 0.15 28.11
C LEU A 287 13.68 -0.94 29.11
N ASN A 288 14.47 -0.62 30.13
CA ASN A 288 14.95 -1.58 31.12
C ASN A 288 13.90 -1.93 32.19
N THR A 289 12.80 -1.17 32.30
CA THR A 289 11.69 -1.45 33.21
C THR A 289 10.79 -2.56 32.65
N LYS A 290 9.90 -3.12 33.48
CA LYS A 290 8.92 -4.12 33.04
C LYS A 290 8.00 -3.55 31.96
N GLU A 291 7.54 -2.33 32.17
CA GLU A 291 6.67 -1.58 31.27
C GLU A 291 7.43 -1.17 30.00
N GLY A 292 8.69 -0.77 30.11
CA GLY A 292 9.57 -0.48 28.97
C GLY A 292 9.78 -1.69 28.07
N LYS A 293 10.03 -2.87 28.65
CA LYS A 293 10.12 -4.14 27.89
C LYS A 293 8.83 -4.48 27.16
N MET A 294 7.66 -4.14 27.73
CA MET A 294 6.37 -4.31 27.06
C MET A 294 6.26 -3.41 25.82
N ILE A 295 6.63 -2.13 25.94
CA ILE A 295 6.61 -1.21 24.78
C ILE A 295 7.63 -1.64 23.73
N LYS A 296 8.83 -2.08 24.14
CA LYS A 296 9.84 -2.63 23.22
C LYS A 296 9.29 -3.82 22.44
N LYS A 297 8.55 -4.72 23.10
CA LYS A 297 7.87 -5.84 22.43
C LYS A 297 6.85 -5.35 21.41
N LEU A 298 6.03 -4.32 21.73
CA LEU A 298 5.09 -3.75 20.76
C LEU A 298 5.78 -3.17 19.52
N TYR A 299 6.91 -2.49 19.73
CA TYR A 299 7.74 -1.98 18.63
C TYR A 299 8.33 -3.12 17.78
N ASP A 300 8.90 -4.14 18.41
CA ASP A 300 9.48 -5.30 17.70
C ASP A 300 8.40 -6.05 16.92
N ASP A 301 7.21 -6.20 17.50
CA ASP A 301 6.05 -6.80 16.85
C ASP A 301 5.57 -5.94 15.66
N MET A 302 5.57 -4.60 15.77
CA MET A 302 5.27 -3.69 14.66
C MET A 302 6.28 -3.85 13.52
N HIS A 303 7.57 -3.86 13.84
CA HIS A 303 8.65 -4.07 12.88
C HIS A 303 8.57 -5.44 12.19
N ALA A 304 8.30 -6.50 12.94
CA ALA A 304 8.14 -7.84 12.40
C ALA A 304 6.98 -7.92 11.41
N ARG A 305 5.85 -7.26 11.69
CA ARG A 305 4.70 -7.26 10.77
C ARG A 305 4.94 -6.42 9.52
N TYR A 306 5.66 -5.32 9.62
CA TYR A 306 6.10 -4.58 8.44
C TYR A 306 6.99 -5.46 7.56
N ARG A 307 7.95 -6.19 8.15
CA ARG A 307 8.78 -7.16 7.42
C ARG A 307 7.94 -8.26 6.74
N GLN A 308 6.96 -8.83 7.45
CA GLN A 308 6.04 -9.82 6.88
C GLN A 308 5.23 -9.24 5.70
N ASN A 309 4.88 -7.96 5.74
CA ASN A 309 4.22 -7.28 4.62
C ASN A 309 5.18 -7.17 3.42
N LEU A 310 6.45 -6.79 3.64
CA LEU A 310 7.46 -6.78 2.58
C LEU A 310 7.74 -8.18 2.00
N GLU A 311 7.75 -9.23 2.82
CA GLU A 311 7.89 -10.61 2.34
C GLU A 311 6.73 -11.01 1.43
N ARG A 312 5.50 -10.59 1.74
CA ARG A 312 4.34 -10.78 0.86
C ARG A 312 4.47 -10.01 -0.46
N VAL A 313 4.94 -8.76 -0.41
CA VAL A 313 5.23 -7.96 -1.61
C VAL A 313 6.29 -8.66 -2.48
N TYR A 314 7.34 -9.16 -1.86
CA TYR A 314 8.37 -9.93 -2.55
C TYR A 314 7.78 -11.20 -3.20
N GLY A 315 6.91 -11.94 -2.51
CA GLY A 315 6.20 -13.10 -3.06
C GLY A 315 5.26 -12.77 -4.22
N ILE A 316 4.59 -11.61 -4.16
CA ILE A 316 3.77 -11.06 -5.27
C ILE A 316 4.66 -10.83 -6.49
N LEU A 317 5.80 -10.16 -6.32
CA LEU A 317 6.74 -9.92 -7.40
C LEU A 317 7.32 -11.24 -7.95
N GLN A 318 7.67 -12.19 -7.09
CA GLN A 318 8.13 -13.51 -7.53
C GLN A 318 7.10 -14.29 -8.35
N SER A 319 5.80 -14.05 -8.11
CA SER A 319 4.72 -14.63 -8.92
C SER A 319 4.64 -14.02 -10.32
N LEU A 320 5.08 -12.76 -10.48
CA LEU A 320 5.09 -12.04 -11.77
C LEU A 320 6.33 -12.34 -12.63
N VAL A 321 7.36 -12.96 -12.05
CA VAL A 321 8.69 -13.01 -12.68
C VAL A 321 9.30 -14.41 -12.66
N VAL A 322 10.29 -14.61 -13.51
CA VAL A 322 11.17 -15.76 -13.51
C VAL A 322 12.61 -15.29 -13.70
N LYS A 323 13.56 -16.01 -13.10
CA LYS A 323 14.99 -15.71 -13.26
C LYS A 323 15.47 -16.26 -14.61
N ASN A 324 16.05 -15.41 -15.44
CA ASN A 324 16.68 -15.76 -16.71
C ASN A 324 18.16 -15.34 -16.66
N GLY A 325 19.05 -16.30 -16.37
CA GLY A 325 20.46 -16.01 -16.11
C GLY A 325 20.65 -15.13 -14.86
N SER A 326 21.25 -13.95 -15.04
CA SER A 326 21.46 -12.96 -13.97
C SER A 326 20.31 -11.98 -13.78
N GLU A 327 19.32 -11.97 -14.67
CA GLU A 327 18.22 -10.99 -14.68
C GLU A 327 16.87 -11.64 -14.35
N TYR A 328 15.88 -10.83 -13.97
CA TYR A 328 14.49 -11.27 -13.93
C TYR A 328 13.74 -10.80 -15.17
N VAL A 329 12.90 -11.67 -15.70
CA VAL A 329 11.97 -11.38 -16.80
C VAL A 329 10.55 -11.69 -16.36
N LEU A 330 9.56 -11.12 -17.06
CA LEU A 330 8.16 -11.41 -16.75
C LEU A 330 7.85 -12.89 -17.02
N ARG A 331 7.07 -13.48 -16.13
CA ARG A 331 6.50 -14.81 -16.30
C ARG A 331 5.26 -14.70 -17.20
N ASP A 332 5.06 -15.69 -18.08
CA ASP A 332 3.79 -15.86 -18.77
C ASP A 332 2.73 -16.31 -17.77
N ILE A 333 1.78 -15.42 -17.46
CA ILE A 333 0.69 -15.68 -16.52
C ILE A 333 -0.65 -15.49 -17.22
N ASP A 334 -1.62 -16.33 -16.88
CA ASP A 334 -2.98 -16.17 -17.39
C ASP A 334 -3.75 -15.08 -16.62
N SER A 335 -4.93 -14.70 -17.14
CA SER A 335 -5.76 -13.67 -16.52
C SER A 335 -6.25 -14.03 -15.11
N LYS A 336 -6.43 -15.31 -14.80
CA LYS A 336 -6.90 -15.76 -13.49
C LYS A 336 -5.79 -15.58 -12.45
N VAL A 337 -4.55 -15.97 -12.80
CA VAL A 337 -3.36 -15.75 -11.97
C VAL A 337 -3.13 -14.26 -11.76
N LEU A 338 -3.19 -13.45 -12.83
CA LEU A 338 -3.05 -12.00 -12.71
C LEU A 338 -4.13 -11.38 -11.81
N ASN A 339 -5.39 -11.80 -11.94
CA ASN A 339 -6.46 -11.31 -11.06
C ASN A 339 -6.20 -11.66 -9.58
N ASN A 340 -5.68 -12.85 -9.29
CA ASN A 340 -5.28 -13.20 -7.92
C ASN A 340 -4.15 -12.31 -7.43
N ILE A 341 -3.12 -12.07 -8.26
CA ILE A 341 -2.00 -11.18 -7.93
C ILE A 341 -2.49 -9.74 -7.65
N ILE A 342 -3.44 -9.23 -8.43
CA ILE A 342 -4.08 -7.92 -8.21
C ILE A 342 -4.76 -7.91 -6.84
N GLN A 343 -5.55 -8.94 -6.52
CA GLN A 343 -6.24 -9.04 -5.23
C GLN A 343 -5.28 -9.13 -4.05
N ASP A 344 -4.23 -9.94 -4.16
CA ASP A 344 -3.18 -10.06 -3.15
C ASP A 344 -2.48 -8.71 -2.92
N THR A 345 -2.20 -7.98 -4.01
CA THR A 345 -1.62 -6.64 -3.97
C THR A 345 -2.53 -5.66 -3.23
N LYS A 346 -3.83 -5.65 -3.53
CA LYS A 346 -4.83 -4.81 -2.84
C LYS A 346 -4.84 -5.08 -1.34
N VAL A 347 -4.92 -6.35 -0.94
CA VAL A 347 -4.92 -6.77 0.47
C VAL A 347 -3.62 -6.36 1.17
N CYS A 348 -2.48 -6.55 0.49
CA CYS A 348 -1.16 -6.26 1.03
C CYS A 348 -0.98 -4.76 1.29
N VAL A 349 -1.36 -3.92 0.32
CA VAL A 349 -1.26 -2.45 0.42
C VAL A 349 -2.24 -1.89 1.45
N ARG A 350 -3.51 -2.36 1.49
CA ARG A 350 -4.47 -1.91 2.51
C ARG A 350 -3.97 -2.24 3.91
N ARG A 351 -3.47 -3.45 4.11
CA ARG A 351 -2.86 -3.87 5.38
C ARG A 351 -1.72 -2.96 5.76
N PHE A 352 -0.82 -2.65 4.83
CA PHE A 352 0.31 -1.77 5.06
C PHE A 352 -0.12 -0.41 5.63
N TYR A 353 -1.07 0.28 5.01
CA TYR A 353 -1.55 1.58 5.50
C TYR A 353 -2.29 1.48 6.84
N LEU A 354 -3.32 0.64 6.91
CA LEU A 354 -4.22 0.57 8.06
C LEU A 354 -3.49 0.05 9.31
N GLN A 355 -2.65 -0.98 9.14
CA GLN A 355 -2.00 -1.64 10.27
C GLN A 355 -0.87 -0.80 10.84
N SER A 356 -0.11 -0.08 10.00
CA SER A 356 0.99 0.76 10.48
C SER A 356 0.48 1.87 11.41
N ILE A 357 -0.65 2.52 11.09
CA ILE A 357 -1.24 3.55 11.97
C ILE A 357 -1.74 2.95 13.27
N LEU A 358 -2.48 1.84 13.18
CA LEU A 358 -3.07 1.21 14.35
C LEU A 358 -2.00 0.70 15.32
N ASP A 359 -0.95 0.07 14.79
CA ASP A 359 0.19 -0.39 15.59
C ASP A 359 0.88 0.79 16.30
N PHE A 360 1.06 1.92 15.59
CA PHE A 360 1.59 3.15 16.18
C PHE A 360 0.68 3.70 17.29
N HIS A 361 -0.64 3.80 17.04
CA HIS A 361 -1.61 4.26 18.05
C HIS A 361 -1.59 3.38 19.28
N HIS A 362 -1.59 2.06 19.11
CA HIS A 362 -1.58 1.11 20.22
C HIS A 362 -0.30 1.27 21.05
N MET A 363 0.85 1.42 20.41
CA MET A 363 2.13 1.65 21.10
C MET A 363 2.13 2.99 21.84
N LEU A 364 1.71 4.07 21.19
CA LEU A 364 1.63 5.40 21.80
C LEU A 364 0.68 5.41 23.00
N ASP A 365 -0.52 4.86 22.86
CA ASP A 365 -1.52 4.83 23.93
C ASP A 365 -1.05 3.98 25.11
N THR A 366 -0.48 2.80 24.84
CA THR A 366 0.12 1.97 25.90
C THR A 366 1.22 2.72 26.61
N SER A 367 2.07 3.44 25.86
CA SER A 367 3.18 4.20 26.46
C SER A 367 2.73 5.38 27.32
N LYS A 368 1.65 6.06 26.95
CA LYS A 368 1.05 7.16 27.72
C LYS A 368 0.40 6.69 29.03
N ASN A 369 0.02 5.42 29.11
CA ASN A 369 -0.56 4.82 30.31
C ASN A 369 0.50 4.30 31.30
N ILE A 370 1.78 4.33 30.94
CA ILE A 370 2.88 3.99 31.85
C ILE A 370 3.23 5.25 32.65
N PRO A 371 3.16 5.25 33.99
CA PRO A 371 3.52 6.41 34.80
C PRO A 371 4.95 6.87 34.46
N HIS A 372 5.09 8.12 34.04
CA HIS A 372 6.35 8.67 33.51
C HIS A 372 7.31 9.05 34.64
N LEU A 373 8.62 8.91 34.40
CA LEU A 373 9.58 9.87 34.93
C LEU A 373 9.37 11.17 34.13
N LYS A 374 8.79 12.21 34.75
CA LYS A 374 8.86 13.57 34.19
C LYS A 374 10.33 13.99 34.16
N LEU A 375 11.01 13.82 33.02
CA LEU A 375 12.23 14.57 32.76
C LEU A 375 11.81 15.99 32.41
N ASN A 376 11.88 16.89 33.38
CA ASN A 376 11.81 18.33 33.15
C ASN A 376 13.03 18.71 32.31
N ILE A 377 12.91 18.69 30.98
CA ILE A 377 13.86 19.41 30.11
C ILE A 377 13.38 20.86 30.07
N ASN A 378 13.48 21.52 31.22
CA ASN A 378 13.38 22.97 31.40
C ASN A 378 14.27 23.37 32.58
N GLN A 379 15.52 22.88 32.56
CA GLN A 379 16.64 23.44 33.30
C GLN A 379 17.94 23.19 32.53
N HIS A 380 18.06 23.80 31.36
CA HIS A 380 19.33 24.34 30.88
C HIS A 380 19.02 25.43 29.86
N GLY A 381 18.60 26.58 30.38
CA GLY A 381 18.97 27.84 29.74
C GLY A 381 20.46 28.09 30.00
N LEU A 382 21.13 28.63 28.98
CA LEU A 382 22.55 29.05 28.93
C LEU A 382 23.49 27.83 28.85
N PHE A 383 24.09 27.49 27.71
CA PHE A 383 24.91 28.33 26.82
C PHE A 383 24.77 27.95 25.34
#